data_AF-A0A8H9N521-F1
#
_entry.id   AF-A0A8H9N521-F1
#
_cell.length_a   1.000
_cell.length_b   1.000
_cell.length_c   1.000
_cell.angle_alpha   90.00
_cell.angle_beta   90.00
_cell.angle_gamma   90.00
#
_symmetry.space_group_name_H-M   'P 1'
#
loop_
_entity.id
_entity.type
_entity.pdbx_description
1 polymer ?
#
loop_
_entity_poly.entity_id
_entity_poly.type
_entity_poly.pdbx_seq_one_letter_code
_entity_poly.pdbx_strand_id
1 'polypeptide(L)'
;HFEVNLKLLDKNKSTWTVDEIRTAYFRNFSETEKILKGTEGAILWQRHEELLDCVAILEACYNDVLNSINSFSHETTKVDFWYPANQPKLEQKQLDVRKAIFSASAATMALVDHFRRFSQKYPVEKSNEMRVEVFGNSGMHDFIQGLRNYILHVKIAEANWVISRDFKNKTRDVNFYFYIDDLKKFKDWKPAAKVFMERHGDKVNVYNTFSTYLECVKKYYTWHKNSLLIEYHEIIQRHLSNEYLLNGIKSDTRWNFIIANLKTRQELLATLNKYLSEDQLKLVHACEVGSPQQLSMILAVTDTFGSFTDHLKEKFTKLLENA
;
A
#
# COMPACT_ATOMS: atom_id res chain seq x y z
N HIS A 1 -30.14 12.61 35.93
CA HIS A 1 -29.11 11.67 35.47
C HIS A 1 -29.74 10.30 35.22
N PHE A 2 -30.12 10.01 33.98
CA PHE A 2 -30.44 8.66 33.55
C PHE A 2 -29.29 8.21 32.65
N GLU A 3 -28.28 7.57 33.25
CA GLU A 3 -27.35 6.73 32.48
C GLU A 3 -28.13 5.49 32.07
N VAL A 4 -28.82 5.59 30.95
CA VAL A 4 -29.34 4.42 30.26
C VAL A 4 -28.12 3.71 29.66
N ASN A 5 -27.61 2.74 30.42
CA ASN A 5 -26.53 1.83 30.04
C ASN A 5 -27.07 0.84 28.99
N LEU A 6 -27.44 1.34 27.81
CA LEU A 6 -27.87 0.52 26.68
C LEU A 6 -26.63 0.19 25.84
N LYS A 7 -26.14 -1.04 25.97
CA LYS A 7 -25.16 -1.61 25.03
C LYS A 7 -25.69 -1.47 23.60
N LEU A 8 -25.07 -0.60 22.79
CA LEU A 8 -25.45 -0.35 21.40
C LEU A 8 -25.18 -1.56 20.50
N LEU A 9 -23.99 -2.14 20.65
CA LEU A 9 -23.60 -3.44 20.13
C LEU A 9 -22.88 -4.15 21.27
N ASP A 10 -23.14 -5.44 21.46
CA ASP A 10 -22.39 -6.20 22.45
C ASP A 10 -20.95 -6.38 21.96
N LYS A 11 -19.99 -5.76 22.65
CA LYS A 11 -18.55 -5.78 22.30
C LYS A 11 -17.96 -7.19 22.30
N ASN A 12 -18.63 -8.13 22.95
CA ASN A 12 -18.24 -9.55 23.00
C ASN A 12 -18.83 -10.37 21.85
N LYS A 13 -19.77 -9.82 21.08
CA LYS A 13 -20.32 -10.44 19.88
C LYS A 13 -19.37 -10.16 18.71
N SER A 14 -19.17 -11.14 17.84
CA SER A 14 -18.25 -11.05 16.68
C SER A 14 -18.96 -10.80 15.35
N THR A 15 -20.29 -10.94 15.30
CA THR A 15 -21.12 -10.73 14.11
C THR A 15 -22.41 -10.03 14.47
N TRP A 16 -22.85 -9.07 13.64
CA TRP A 16 -24.11 -8.37 13.83
C TRP A 16 -24.97 -8.43 12.58
N THR A 17 -26.29 -8.39 12.76
CA THR A 17 -27.23 -8.28 11.64
C THR A 17 -27.27 -6.84 11.13
N VAL A 18 -27.82 -6.66 9.93
CA VAL A 18 -28.03 -5.33 9.35
C VAL A 18 -28.87 -4.45 10.27
N ASP A 19 -29.92 -5.00 10.86
CA ASP A 19 -30.82 -4.27 11.75
C ASP A 19 -30.16 -3.85 13.07
N GLU A 20 -29.28 -4.70 13.62
CA GLU A 20 -28.49 -4.37 14.80
C GLU A 20 -27.55 -3.19 14.51
N ILE A 21 -26.78 -3.27 13.42
CA ILE A 21 -25.85 -2.20 13.03
C ILE A 21 -26.61 -0.93 12.67
N ARG A 22 -27.73 -1.02 11.93
CA ARG A 22 -28.56 0.12 11.53
C ARG A 22 -29.15 0.81 12.75
N THR A 23 -29.70 0.03 13.69
CA THR A 23 -30.25 0.56 14.95
C THR A 23 -29.17 1.24 15.78
N ALA A 24 -28.00 0.62 15.93
CA ALA A 24 -26.88 1.20 16.66
C ALA A 24 -26.37 2.48 15.99
N TYR A 25 -26.22 2.48 14.66
CA TYR A 25 -25.74 3.61 13.87
C TYR A 25 -26.62 4.85 14.03
N PHE A 26 -27.94 4.70 13.90
CA PHE A 26 -28.86 5.84 14.04
C PHE A 26 -29.03 6.31 15.50
N ARG A 27 -28.73 5.45 16.48
CA ARG A 27 -28.67 5.87 17.89
C ARG A 27 -27.41 6.65 18.21
N ASN A 28 -26.25 6.15 17.76
CA ASN A 28 -24.95 6.81 17.95
C ASN A 28 -23.94 6.28 16.91
N PHE A 29 -23.83 6.98 15.79
CA PHE A 29 -22.95 6.58 14.69
C PHE A 29 -21.47 6.54 15.11
N SER A 30 -21.04 7.49 15.95
CA SER A 30 -19.65 7.59 16.40
C SER A 30 -19.24 6.41 17.27
N GLU A 31 -20.09 6.01 18.23
CA GLU A 31 -19.78 4.86 19.10
C GLU A 31 -19.91 3.54 18.31
N THR A 32 -20.86 3.44 17.38
CA THR A 32 -21.01 2.26 16.50
C THR A 32 -19.74 2.04 15.68
N GLU A 33 -19.22 3.08 15.03
CA GLU A 33 -17.96 3.00 14.30
C GLU A 33 -16.79 2.61 15.20
N LYS A 34 -16.71 3.20 16.39
CA LYS A 34 -15.64 2.90 17.35
C LYS A 34 -15.67 1.43 17.78
N ILE A 35 -16.86 0.87 18.03
CA ILE A 35 -17.02 -0.55 18.38
C ILE A 35 -16.54 -1.43 17.22
N LEU A 36 -17.01 -1.16 15.99
CA LEU A 36 -16.66 -1.96 14.83
C LEU A 36 -15.15 -1.90 14.51
N LYS A 37 -14.54 -0.71 14.60
CA LYS A 37 -13.09 -0.51 14.44
C LYS A 37 -12.26 -1.09 15.59
N GLY A 38 -12.88 -1.30 16.76
CA GLY A 38 -12.24 -1.90 17.94
C GLY A 38 -12.24 -3.43 17.95
N THR A 39 -12.91 -4.08 17.00
CA THR A 39 -12.91 -5.55 16.89
C THR A 39 -11.52 -6.08 16.54
N GLU A 40 -11.22 -7.32 16.92
CA GLU A 40 -9.94 -7.95 16.59
C GLU A 40 -9.69 -7.99 15.07
N GLY A 41 -10.72 -8.30 14.28
CA GLY A 41 -10.61 -8.32 12.82
C GLY A 41 -10.35 -6.97 12.20
N ALA A 42 -10.95 -5.89 12.74
CA ALA A 42 -10.64 -4.53 12.29
C ALA A 42 -9.19 -4.14 12.60
N ILE A 43 -8.71 -4.46 13.81
CA ILE A 43 -7.34 -4.17 14.22
C ILE A 43 -6.33 -4.99 13.39
N LEU A 44 -6.64 -6.25 13.11
CA LEU A 44 -5.83 -7.10 12.24
C LEU A 44 -5.79 -6.55 10.82
N TRP A 45 -6.95 -6.25 10.24
CA TRP A 45 -7.05 -5.73 8.87
C TRP A 45 -6.32 -4.41 8.70
N GLN A 46 -6.53 -3.45 9.60
CA GLN A 46 -5.82 -2.18 9.59
C GLN A 46 -4.30 -2.38 9.68
N ARG A 47 -3.82 -3.22 10.61
CA ARG A 47 -2.38 -3.49 10.74
C ARG A 47 -1.80 -4.23 9.53
N HIS A 48 -2.62 -5.04 8.86
CA HIS A 48 -2.25 -5.68 7.61
C HIS A 48 -2.09 -4.64 6.49
N GLU A 49 -3.03 -3.71 6.35
CA GLU A 49 -2.93 -2.59 5.40
C GLU A 49 -1.72 -1.71 5.68
N GLU A 50 -1.49 -1.33 6.94
CA GLU A 50 -0.30 -0.56 7.37
C GLU A 50 1.02 -1.28 7.01
N LEU A 51 1.04 -2.62 7.10
CA LEU A 51 2.19 -3.41 6.69
C LEU A 51 2.38 -3.39 5.16
N LEU A 52 1.29 -3.50 4.39
CA LEU A 52 1.34 -3.42 2.93
C LEU A 52 1.77 -2.02 2.46
N ASP A 53 1.34 -0.96 3.13
CA ASP A 53 1.81 0.41 2.88
C ASP A 53 3.32 0.52 3.10
N CYS A 54 3.85 -0.09 4.17
CA CYS A 54 5.30 -0.13 4.41
C CYS A 54 6.05 -0.88 3.29
N VAL A 55 5.47 -1.97 2.76
CA VAL A 55 6.03 -2.68 1.59
C VAL A 55 6.02 -1.76 0.37
N ALA A 56 4.90 -1.10 0.07
CA ALA A 56 4.81 -0.19 -1.08
C ALA A 56 5.80 0.99 -0.99
N ILE A 57 5.96 1.58 0.19
CA ILE A 57 6.97 2.63 0.44
C ILE A 57 8.38 2.10 0.21
N LEU A 58 8.70 0.90 0.70
CA LEU A 58 10.00 0.28 0.46
C LEU A 58 10.24 0.07 -1.03
N GLU A 59 9.27 -0.47 -1.76
CA GLU A 59 9.37 -0.69 -3.20
C GLU A 59 9.61 0.61 -3.95
N ALA A 60 8.89 1.68 -3.60
CA ALA A 60 9.08 3.01 -4.19
C ALA A 60 10.51 3.52 -3.94
N CYS A 61 11.00 3.46 -2.70
CA CYS A 61 12.36 3.89 -2.38
C CYS A 61 13.44 3.06 -3.08
N TYR A 62 13.24 1.75 -3.25
CA TYR A 62 14.18 0.91 -3.98
C TYR A 62 14.17 1.21 -5.48
N ASN A 63 12.98 1.43 -6.06
CA ASN A 63 12.87 1.89 -7.45
C ASN A 63 13.55 3.24 -7.65
N ASP A 64 13.51 4.15 -6.67
CA ASP A 64 14.26 5.41 -6.74
C ASP A 64 15.77 5.19 -6.82
N VAL A 65 16.32 4.18 -6.14
CA VAL A 65 17.75 3.81 -6.26
C VAL A 65 18.06 3.37 -7.69
N LEU A 66 17.28 2.43 -8.21
CA LEU A 66 17.48 1.86 -9.55
C LEU A 66 17.30 2.94 -10.63
N ASN A 67 16.26 3.77 -10.51
CA ASN A 67 15.96 4.86 -11.44
C ASN A 67 17.02 5.97 -11.39
N SER A 68 17.55 6.30 -10.21
CA SER A 68 18.62 7.29 -10.08
C SER A 68 19.92 6.80 -10.74
N ILE A 69 20.25 5.51 -10.59
CA ILE A 69 21.41 4.90 -11.26
C ILE A 69 21.20 4.87 -12.78
N ASN A 70 20.01 4.46 -13.25
CA ASN A 70 19.68 4.43 -14.68
C ASN A 70 19.69 5.84 -15.30
N SER A 71 19.17 6.83 -14.59
CA SER A 71 19.22 8.24 -15.00
C SER A 71 20.65 8.75 -15.11
N PHE A 72 21.50 8.45 -14.13
CA PHE A 72 22.94 8.77 -14.18
C PHE A 72 23.62 8.08 -15.37
N SER A 73 23.34 6.79 -15.59
CA SER A 73 23.86 6.01 -16.71
C SER A 73 23.49 6.61 -18.06
N HIS A 74 22.25 7.06 -18.21
CA HIS A 74 21.76 7.72 -19.42
C HIS A 74 22.41 9.09 -19.63
N GLU A 75 22.44 9.96 -18.62
CA GLU A 75 23.02 11.30 -18.75
C GLU A 75 24.50 11.27 -19.13
N THR A 76 25.25 10.32 -18.58
CA THR A 76 26.68 10.14 -18.86
C THR A 76 26.99 9.68 -20.29
N THR A 77 25.98 9.36 -21.10
CA THR A 77 26.14 9.12 -22.55
C THR A 77 26.24 10.42 -23.36
N LYS A 78 25.76 11.54 -22.81
CA LYS A 78 25.73 12.83 -23.48
C LYS A 78 27.10 13.50 -23.34
N VAL A 79 27.65 14.03 -24.43
CA VAL A 79 28.99 14.63 -24.44
C VAL A 79 29.04 15.89 -23.59
N ASP A 80 27.98 16.70 -23.63
CA ASP A 80 27.85 17.94 -22.88
C ASP A 80 27.82 17.70 -21.36
N PHE A 81 27.33 16.56 -20.89
CA PHE A 81 27.35 16.18 -19.47
C PHE A 81 28.75 16.27 -18.85
N TRP A 82 29.79 16.05 -19.64
CA TRP A 82 31.18 16.06 -19.21
C TRP A 82 31.88 17.42 -19.30
N TYR A 83 31.19 18.46 -19.80
CA TYR A 83 31.78 19.80 -19.84
C TYR A 83 31.97 20.35 -18.43
N PRO A 84 33.07 21.08 -18.14
CA PRO A 84 33.31 21.65 -16.81
C PRO A 84 32.14 22.50 -16.28
N ALA A 85 31.42 23.19 -17.16
CA ALA A 85 30.23 23.96 -16.82
C ALA A 85 29.08 23.11 -16.23
N ASN A 86 29.05 21.81 -16.51
CA ASN A 86 28.04 20.87 -16.05
C ASN A 86 28.47 20.06 -14.81
N GLN A 87 29.58 20.42 -14.17
CA GLN A 87 30.00 19.81 -12.90
C GLN A 87 28.89 19.80 -11.82
N PRO A 88 28.09 20.87 -11.61
CA PRO A 88 26.97 20.83 -10.68
C PRO A 88 25.91 19.78 -11.01
N LYS A 89 25.72 19.48 -12.31
CA LYS A 89 24.78 18.45 -12.77
C LYS A 89 25.27 17.04 -12.41
N LEU A 90 26.57 16.80 -12.51
CA LEU A 90 27.19 15.55 -12.06
C LEU A 90 27.01 15.36 -10.55
N GLU A 91 27.31 16.39 -9.77
CA GLU A 91 27.16 16.38 -8.31
C GLU A 91 25.71 16.15 -7.88
N GLN A 92 24.76 16.78 -8.56
CA GLN A 92 23.33 16.56 -8.32
C GLN A 92 22.93 15.11 -8.59
N LYS A 93 23.39 14.51 -9.69
CA LYS A 93 23.07 13.10 -10.00
C LYS A 93 23.68 12.13 -9.00
N GLN A 94 24.87 12.42 -8.48
CA GLN A 94 25.46 11.63 -7.37
C GLN A 94 24.68 11.81 -6.06
N LEU A 95 24.19 13.03 -5.78
CA LEU A 95 23.33 13.30 -4.64
C LEU A 95 22.00 12.55 -4.73
N ASP A 96 21.38 12.50 -5.91
CA ASP A 96 20.13 11.77 -6.15
C ASP A 96 20.29 10.27 -5.79
N VAL A 97 21.36 9.62 -6.25
CA VAL A 97 21.67 8.22 -5.90
C VAL A 97 21.88 8.05 -4.40
N ARG A 98 22.67 8.93 -3.76
CA ARG A 98 22.91 8.87 -2.30
C ARG A 98 21.63 9.07 -1.48
N LYS A 99 20.79 10.02 -1.87
CA LYS A 99 19.47 10.28 -1.25
C LYS A 99 18.58 9.04 -1.39
N ALA A 100 18.52 8.43 -2.57
CA ALA A 100 17.71 7.24 -2.79
C ALA A 100 18.18 6.06 -1.90
N ILE A 101 19.50 5.83 -1.79
CA ILE A 101 20.06 4.78 -0.92
C ILE A 101 19.71 5.05 0.54
N PHE A 102 19.83 6.30 0.99
CA PHE A 102 19.43 6.71 2.34
C PHE A 102 17.97 6.37 2.61
N SER A 103 17.05 6.83 1.75
CA SER A 103 15.60 6.58 1.88
C SER A 103 15.28 5.09 1.88
N ALA A 104 15.89 4.33 0.96
CA ALA A 104 15.68 2.89 0.85
C ALA A 104 16.14 2.15 2.12
N SER A 105 17.30 2.50 2.68
CA SER A 105 17.78 1.89 3.93
C SER A 105 16.88 2.19 5.13
N ALA A 106 16.34 3.41 5.22
CA ALA A 106 15.41 3.81 6.26
C ALA A 106 14.08 3.06 6.13
N ALA A 107 13.54 2.97 4.90
CA ALA A 107 12.32 2.21 4.61
C ALA A 107 12.49 0.72 4.93
N THR A 108 13.67 0.12 4.69
CA THR A 108 13.90 -1.29 5.03
C THR A 108 13.74 -1.54 6.53
N MET A 109 14.33 -0.68 7.36
CA MET A 109 14.23 -0.84 8.81
C MET A 109 12.81 -0.58 9.31
N ALA A 110 12.11 0.42 8.75
CA ALA A 110 10.71 0.65 9.07
C ALA A 110 9.86 -0.59 8.78
N LEU A 111 10.01 -1.20 7.60
CA LEU A 111 9.30 -2.42 7.24
C LEU A 111 9.63 -3.57 8.21
N VAL A 112 10.90 -3.78 8.54
CA VAL A 112 11.32 -4.84 9.49
C VAL A 112 10.68 -4.64 10.86
N ASP A 113 10.62 -3.42 11.38
CA ASP A 113 10.03 -3.12 12.68
C ASP A 113 8.50 -3.21 12.68
N HIS A 114 7.84 -2.77 11.61
CA HIS A 114 6.40 -2.97 11.43
C HIS A 114 6.06 -4.45 11.34
N PHE A 115 6.81 -5.21 10.53
CA PHE A 115 6.63 -6.65 10.38
C PHE A 115 6.85 -7.38 11.70
N ARG A 116 7.93 -7.09 12.44
CA ARG A 116 8.20 -7.73 13.73
C ARG A 116 7.06 -7.53 14.72
N ARG A 117 6.53 -6.31 14.85
CA ARG A 117 5.38 -6.02 15.72
C ARG A 117 4.09 -6.68 15.23
N PHE A 118 3.91 -6.76 13.92
CA PHE A 118 2.79 -7.46 13.30
C PHE A 118 2.83 -8.96 13.61
N SER A 119 3.92 -9.64 13.24
CA SER A 119 4.08 -11.09 13.38
C SER A 119 4.13 -11.58 14.83
N GLN A 120 4.51 -10.72 15.78
CA GLN A 120 4.39 -11.02 17.21
C GLN A 120 2.93 -11.16 17.65
N LYS A 121 2.03 -10.38 17.06
CA LYS A 121 0.60 -10.39 17.41
C LYS A 121 -0.19 -11.37 16.53
N TYR A 122 0.17 -11.46 15.26
CA TYR A 122 -0.49 -12.27 14.25
C TYR A 122 0.55 -13.14 13.55
N PRO A 123 1.03 -14.20 14.22
CA PRO A 123 1.98 -15.14 13.63
C PRO A 123 1.35 -15.83 12.43
N VAL A 124 2.14 -16.04 11.38
CA VAL A 124 1.76 -16.80 10.19
C VAL A 124 2.62 -18.06 10.15
N GLU A 125 2.00 -19.22 9.93
CA GLU A 125 2.71 -20.50 9.88
C GLU A 125 3.78 -20.48 8.79
N LYS A 126 4.92 -21.14 9.05
CA LYS A 126 6.06 -21.24 8.11
C LYS A 126 6.70 -19.90 7.70
N SER A 127 6.34 -18.79 8.37
CA SER A 127 6.88 -17.46 8.07
C SER A 127 8.41 -17.40 8.11
N ASN A 128 9.03 -18.08 9.07
CA ASN A 128 10.49 -18.14 9.14
C ASN A 128 11.10 -19.05 8.06
N GLU A 129 10.46 -20.17 7.73
CA GLU A 129 10.90 -21.08 6.66
C GLU A 129 10.89 -20.36 5.31
N MET A 130 9.80 -19.67 5.00
CA MET A 130 9.66 -18.87 3.78
C MET A 130 10.63 -17.69 3.75
N ARG A 131 10.96 -17.09 4.90
CA ARG A 131 12.00 -16.06 4.96
C ARG A 131 13.35 -16.64 4.56
N VAL A 132 13.70 -17.81 5.08
CA VAL A 132 14.96 -18.51 4.74
C VAL A 132 14.95 -18.94 3.28
N GLU A 133 13.84 -19.44 2.75
CA GLU A 133 13.72 -19.83 1.34
C GLU A 133 13.93 -18.62 0.40
N VAL A 134 13.28 -17.50 0.70
CA VAL A 134 13.23 -16.34 -0.20
C VAL A 134 14.48 -15.48 -0.10
N PHE A 135 14.98 -15.19 1.10
CA PHE A 135 16.16 -14.36 1.30
C PHE A 135 17.47 -15.17 1.32
N GLY A 136 17.37 -16.49 1.48
CA GLY A 136 18.50 -17.40 1.57
C GLY A 136 19.37 -17.15 2.80
N ASN A 137 20.52 -17.81 2.82
CA ASN A 137 21.58 -17.65 3.83
C ASN A 137 22.79 -16.88 3.26
N SER A 138 22.55 -16.02 2.26
CA SER A 138 23.61 -15.24 1.61
C SER A 138 24.18 -14.14 2.50
N GLY A 139 23.44 -13.74 3.55
CA GLY A 139 23.75 -12.60 4.40
C GLY A 139 23.30 -11.25 3.84
N MET A 140 22.71 -11.23 2.64
CA MET A 140 22.24 -10.00 1.98
C MET A 140 21.18 -9.27 2.82
N HIS A 141 20.26 -10.00 3.46
CA HIS A 141 19.23 -9.40 4.31
C HIS A 141 19.82 -8.67 5.52
N ASP A 142 20.78 -9.28 6.21
CA ASP A 142 21.47 -8.64 7.33
C ASP A 142 22.38 -7.50 6.86
N PHE A 143 22.96 -7.59 5.66
CA PHE A 143 23.71 -6.50 5.04
C PHE A 143 22.83 -5.29 4.77
N ILE A 144 21.68 -5.47 4.10
CA ILE A 144 20.75 -4.37 3.81
C ILE A 144 20.23 -3.71 5.10
N GLN A 145 19.87 -4.50 6.12
CA GLN A 145 19.49 -3.95 7.43
C GLN A 145 20.64 -3.18 8.09
N GLY A 146 21.85 -3.75 8.06
CA GLY A 146 23.05 -3.14 8.61
C GLY A 146 23.44 -1.85 7.90
N LEU A 147 23.12 -1.71 6.62
CA LEU A 147 23.42 -0.52 5.81
C LEU A 147 22.78 0.74 6.41
N ARG A 148 21.56 0.64 6.94
CA ARG A 148 20.92 1.77 7.64
C ARG A 148 21.75 2.21 8.86
N ASN A 149 22.27 1.26 9.64
CA ASN A 149 23.08 1.60 10.81
C ASN A 149 24.44 2.18 10.40
N TYR A 150 25.08 1.63 9.37
CA TYR A 150 26.28 2.23 8.78
C TYR A 150 26.03 3.69 8.38
N ILE A 151 24.93 3.96 7.67
CA ILE A 151 24.56 5.28 7.17
C ILE A 151 24.39 6.29 8.31
N LEU A 152 23.77 5.88 9.42
CA LEU A 152 23.54 6.76 10.57
C LEU A 152 24.76 6.99 11.44
N HIS A 153 25.65 6.01 11.56
CA HIS A 153 26.76 6.05 12.53
C HIS A 153 28.11 6.40 11.90
N VAL A 154 28.25 6.30 10.58
CA VAL A 154 29.54 6.52 9.89
C VAL A 154 29.43 7.62 8.85
N LYS A 155 28.78 7.34 7.71
CA LYS A 155 28.53 8.31 6.64
C LYS A 155 27.43 7.78 5.74
N ILE A 156 26.75 8.68 5.02
CA ILE A 156 25.95 8.28 3.86
C ILE A 156 26.88 7.49 2.94
N ALA A 157 26.52 6.24 2.65
CA ALA A 157 27.37 5.35 1.87
C ALA A 157 27.68 5.99 0.53
N GLU A 158 28.97 6.25 0.29
CA GLU A 158 29.44 6.75 -0.99
C GLU A 158 29.27 5.64 -2.01
N ALA A 159 28.24 5.77 -2.82
CA ALA A 159 28.04 4.94 -3.99
C ALA A 159 29.02 5.45 -5.05
N ASN A 160 30.20 4.85 -5.09
CA ASN A 160 31.25 5.24 -6.02
C ASN A 160 30.90 4.70 -7.41
N TRP A 161 30.88 5.57 -8.41
CA TRP A 161 30.50 5.19 -9.77
C TRP A 161 31.72 4.82 -10.60
N VAL A 162 31.58 3.80 -11.45
CA VAL A 162 32.58 3.38 -12.43
C VAL A 162 31.87 3.19 -13.76
N ILE A 163 32.44 3.77 -14.81
CA ILE A 163 32.01 3.55 -16.19
C ILE A 163 33.00 2.58 -16.83
N SER A 164 32.55 1.37 -17.15
CA SER A 164 33.32 0.39 -17.91
C SER A 164 32.85 0.37 -19.37
N ARG A 165 33.79 0.16 -20.29
CA ARG A 165 33.50 -0.06 -21.71
C ARG A 165 34.08 -1.39 -22.13
N ASP A 166 33.23 -2.28 -22.64
CA ASP A 166 33.67 -3.46 -23.36
C ASP A 166 33.74 -3.11 -24.85
N PHE A 167 34.96 -2.94 -25.36
CA PHE A 167 35.18 -2.62 -26.76
C PHE A 167 34.86 -3.79 -27.71
N LYS A 168 34.87 -5.03 -27.22
CA LYS A 168 34.58 -6.23 -28.00
C LYS A 168 33.08 -6.40 -28.20
N ASN A 169 32.30 -6.23 -27.13
CA ASN A 169 30.84 -6.34 -27.17
C ASN A 169 30.13 -4.99 -27.43
N LYS A 170 30.91 -3.90 -27.56
CA LYS A 170 30.40 -2.52 -27.68
C LYS A 170 29.42 -2.14 -26.57
N THR A 171 29.58 -2.72 -25.38
CA THR A 171 28.73 -2.40 -24.23
C THR A 171 29.41 -1.36 -23.35
N ARG A 172 28.58 -0.51 -22.73
CA ARG A 172 28.98 0.50 -21.77
C ARG A 172 28.14 0.31 -20.53
N ASP A 173 28.80 0.00 -19.42
CA ASP A 173 28.13 -0.24 -18.14
C ASP A 173 28.50 0.85 -17.16
N VAL A 174 27.49 1.35 -16.44
CA VAL A 174 27.68 2.32 -15.35
C VAL A 174 27.24 1.65 -14.08
N ASN A 175 28.19 1.44 -13.18
CA ASN A 175 27.96 0.73 -11.94
C ASN A 175 28.26 1.63 -10.75
N PHE A 176 27.41 1.54 -9.74
CA PHE A 176 27.65 2.13 -8.44
C PHE A 176 28.07 1.03 -7.47
N TYR A 177 29.08 1.32 -6.64
CA TYR A 177 29.64 0.37 -5.71
C TYR A 177 29.75 0.93 -4.30
N PHE A 178 29.50 0.07 -3.31
CA PHE A 178 30.01 0.26 -1.96
C PHE A 178 31.37 -0.44 -1.84
N TYR A 179 32.41 0.29 -1.46
CA TYR A 179 33.70 -0.31 -1.18
C TYR A 179 33.68 -0.99 0.20
N ILE A 180 34.18 -2.22 0.27
CA ILE A 180 34.19 -3.00 1.51
C ILE A 180 35.07 -2.35 2.58
N ASP A 181 36.19 -1.73 2.20
CA ASP A 181 37.06 -1.03 3.17
C ASP A 181 36.37 0.16 3.84
N ASP A 182 35.48 0.83 3.11
CA ASP A 182 34.63 1.88 3.66
C ASP A 182 33.54 1.32 4.58
N LEU A 183 32.92 0.19 4.20
CA LEU A 183 31.88 -0.46 5.01
C LEU A 183 32.45 -1.03 6.32
N LYS A 184 33.68 -1.56 6.30
CA LYS A 184 34.41 -2.09 7.46
C LYS A 184 34.71 -1.05 8.55
N LYS A 185 34.55 0.26 8.25
CA LYS A 185 34.65 1.33 9.27
C LYS A 185 33.56 1.21 10.34
N PHE A 186 32.40 0.65 10.00
CA PHE A 186 31.39 0.26 10.97
C PHE A 186 31.71 -1.13 11.53
N LYS A 187 31.86 -1.27 12.85
CA LYS A 187 32.31 -2.52 13.48
C LYS A 187 31.15 -3.48 13.81
N ASP A 188 29.94 -2.94 13.93
CA ASP A 188 28.77 -3.64 14.46
C ASP A 188 27.92 -4.32 13.38
N TRP A 189 28.55 -4.71 12.26
CA TRP A 189 27.91 -5.60 11.29
C TRP A 189 27.62 -6.96 11.92
N LYS A 190 26.42 -7.49 11.68
CA LYS A 190 26.05 -8.86 12.04
C LYS A 190 26.96 -9.89 11.33
N PRO A 191 27.18 -11.08 11.92
CA PRO A 191 28.04 -12.10 11.31
C PRO A 191 27.67 -12.46 9.86
N ALA A 192 26.39 -12.62 9.56
CA ALA A 192 25.94 -12.93 8.20
C ALA A 192 26.23 -11.80 7.20
N ALA A 193 26.12 -10.53 7.62
CA ALA A 193 26.48 -9.39 6.78
C ALA A 193 28.00 -9.34 6.50
N LYS A 194 28.82 -9.73 7.47
CA LYS A 194 30.29 -9.85 7.27
C LYS A 194 30.63 -10.91 6.23
N VAL A 195 30.01 -12.09 6.32
CA VAL A 195 30.15 -13.16 5.32
C VAL A 195 29.68 -12.70 3.94
N PHE A 196 28.58 -11.94 3.86
CA PHE A 196 28.13 -11.35 2.60
C PHE A 196 29.19 -10.42 2.00
N MET A 197 29.76 -9.51 2.81
CA MET A 197 30.80 -8.59 2.36
C MET A 197 32.07 -9.31 1.90
N GLU A 198 32.52 -10.33 2.63
CA GLU A 198 33.70 -11.13 2.27
C GLU A 198 33.55 -11.84 0.92
N ARG A 199 32.35 -12.36 0.62
CA ARG A 199 32.07 -13.02 -0.66
C ARG A 199 32.10 -12.09 -1.87
N HIS A 200 31.92 -10.78 -1.67
CA HIS A 200 31.92 -9.78 -2.74
C HIS A 200 33.31 -9.17 -2.99
N GLY A 201 34.35 -9.61 -2.28
CA GLY A 201 35.72 -9.12 -2.44
C GLY A 201 35.84 -7.65 -2.03
N ASP A 202 36.26 -6.79 -2.95
CA ASP A 202 36.57 -5.38 -2.65
C ASP A 202 35.35 -4.46 -2.69
N LYS A 203 34.28 -4.87 -3.39
CA LYS A 203 33.14 -3.98 -3.67
C LYS A 203 31.82 -4.71 -3.86
N VAL A 204 30.74 -4.10 -3.37
CA VAL A 204 29.35 -4.56 -3.54
C VAL A 204 28.66 -3.70 -4.59
N ASN A 205 28.09 -4.31 -5.63
CA ASN A 205 27.31 -3.59 -6.66
C ASN A 205 25.97 -3.14 -6.09
N VAL A 206 25.72 -1.83 -6.08
CA VAL A 206 24.50 -1.23 -5.52
C VAL A 206 23.27 -1.67 -6.30
N TYR A 207 23.29 -1.56 -7.63
CA TYR A 207 22.13 -1.88 -8.47
C TYR A 207 21.67 -3.32 -8.24
N ASN A 208 22.59 -4.28 -8.39
CA ASN A 208 22.27 -5.71 -8.24
C ASN A 208 21.80 -6.04 -6.82
N THR A 209 22.44 -5.46 -5.80
CA THR A 209 22.08 -5.74 -4.40
C THR A 209 20.67 -5.26 -4.08
N PHE A 210 20.31 -4.03 -4.50
CA PHE A 210 18.98 -3.49 -4.28
C PHE A 210 17.92 -4.19 -5.14
N SER A 211 18.21 -4.48 -6.42
CA SER A 211 17.24 -5.16 -7.30
C SER A 211 16.94 -6.58 -6.81
N THR A 212 17.96 -7.38 -6.49
CA THR A 212 17.76 -8.75 -5.99
C THR A 212 17.05 -8.76 -4.64
N TYR A 213 17.39 -7.84 -3.73
CA TYR A 213 16.68 -7.75 -2.46
C TYR A 213 15.22 -7.33 -2.63
N LEU A 214 14.91 -6.42 -3.56
CA LEU A 214 13.54 -6.01 -3.89
C LEU A 214 12.70 -7.20 -4.38
N GLU A 215 13.27 -8.06 -5.22
CA GLU A 215 12.61 -9.29 -5.69
C GLU A 215 12.29 -10.23 -4.53
N CYS A 216 13.23 -10.41 -3.59
CA CYS A 216 13.00 -11.19 -2.38
C CYS A 216 11.87 -10.59 -1.53
N VAL A 217 11.86 -9.27 -1.32
CA VAL A 217 10.79 -8.58 -0.59
C VAL A 217 9.43 -8.84 -1.26
N LYS A 218 9.32 -8.61 -2.56
CA LYS A 218 8.08 -8.82 -3.33
C LYS A 218 7.58 -10.25 -3.19
N LYS A 219 8.46 -11.24 -3.39
CA LYS A 219 8.11 -12.67 -3.25
C LYS A 219 7.62 -12.99 -1.84
N TYR A 220 8.36 -12.56 -0.82
CA TYR A 220 8.03 -12.87 0.58
C TYR A 220 6.73 -12.22 1.04
N TYR A 221 6.54 -10.92 0.79
CA TYR A 221 5.35 -10.21 1.27
C TYR A 221 4.09 -10.55 0.47
N THR A 222 4.22 -10.92 -0.82
CA THR A 222 3.10 -11.50 -1.58
C THR A 222 2.66 -12.82 -0.96
N TRP A 223 3.61 -13.71 -0.66
CA TRP A 223 3.30 -14.96 0.04
C TRP A 223 2.67 -14.71 1.41
N HIS A 224 3.30 -13.86 2.23
CA HIS A 224 2.83 -13.58 3.59
C HIS A 224 1.42 -13.00 3.61
N LYS A 225 1.10 -12.08 2.69
CA LYS A 225 -0.26 -11.55 2.50
C LYS A 225 -1.24 -12.70 2.28
N ASN A 226 -0.97 -13.58 1.33
CA ASN A 226 -1.88 -14.66 1.00
C ASN A 226 -2.05 -15.65 2.15
N SER A 227 -0.96 -16.04 2.82
CA SER A 227 -1.00 -16.93 3.99
C SER A 227 -1.79 -16.32 5.13
N LEU A 228 -1.61 -15.02 5.42
CA LEU A 228 -2.37 -14.31 6.43
C LEU A 228 -3.88 -14.34 6.14
N LEU A 229 -4.28 -14.08 4.89
CA LEU A 229 -5.70 -14.08 4.50
C LEU A 229 -6.34 -15.46 4.63
N ILE A 230 -5.57 -16.53 4.47
CA ILE A 230 -6.02 -17.91 4.65
C ILE A 230 -6.13 -18.23 6.14
N GLU A 231 -5.06 -18.01 6.91
CA GLU A 231 -4.99 -18.39 8.32
C GLU A 231 -5.98 -17.60 9.20
N TYR A 232 -6.19 -16.32 8.88
CA TYR A 232 -7.08 -15.43 9.62
C TYR A 232 -8.40 -15.16 8.89
N HIS A 233 -8.78 -16.03 7.95
CA HIS A 233 -9.94 -15.84 7.08
C HIS A 233 -11.21 -15.47 7.85
N GLU A 234 -11.58 -16.25 8.87
CA GLU A 234 -12.82 -16.01 9.60
C GLU A 234 -12.85 -14.66 10.32
N ILE A 235 -11.74 -14.26 10.93
CA ILE A 235 -11.62 -13.01 11.68
C ILE A 235 -11.73 -11.82 10.73
N ILE A 236 -11.02 -11.89 9.59
CA ILE A 236 -11.04 -10.87 8.54
C ILE A 236 -12.42 -10.81 7.88
N GLN A 237 -13.00 -11.94 7.51
CA GLN A 237 -14.31 -12.02 6.86
C GLN A 237 -15.39 -11.38 7.72
N ARG A 238 -15.41 -11.65 9.03
CA ARG A 238 -16.37 -11.03 9.96
C ARG A 238 -16.23 -9.51 9.97
N HIS A 239 -15.00 -8.99 10.04
CA HIS A 239 -14.75 -7.55 9.98
C HIS A 239 -15.25 -6.94 8.68
N LEU A 240 -14.83 -7.49 7.53
CA LEU A 240 -15.21 -6.99 6.21
C LEU A 240 -16.72 -7.05 5.99
N SER A 241 -17.38 -8.08 6.54
CA SER A 241 -18.85 -8.19 6.48
C SER A 241 -19.52 -7.06 7.27
N ASN A 242 -19.07 -6.79 8.49
CA ASN A 242 -19.61 -5.70 9.30
C ASN A 242 -19.34 -4.33 8.67
N GLU A 243 -18.16 -4.14 8.09
CA GLU A 243 -17.80 -2.91 7.37
C GLU A 243 -18.69 -2.73 6.12
N TYR A 244 -18.90 -3.78 5.35
CA TYR A 244 -19.79 -3.78 4.19
C TYR A 244 -21.22 -3.37 4.58
N LEU A 245 -21.76 -3.93 5.67
CA LEU A 245 -23.08 -3.57 6.17
C LEU A 245 -23.16 -2.10 6.61
N LEU A 246 -22.16 -1.63 7.37
CA LEU A 246 -22.11 -0.23 7.82
C LEU A 246 -22.02 0.74 6.64
N ASN A 247 -21.17 0.45 5.66
CA ASN A 247 -21.01 1.28 4.47
C ASN A 247 -22.28 1.28 3.61
N GLY A 248 -23.01 0.16 3.55
CA GLY A 248 -24.33 0.10 2.97
C GLY A 248 -25.34 1.02 3.67
N ILE A 249 -25.45 0.95 5.00
CA ILE A 249 -26.32 1.84 5.79
C ILE A 249 -25.98 3.31 5.57
N LYS A 250 -24.69 3.66 5.53
CA LYS A 250 -24.21 5.02 5.22
C LYS A 250 -24.60 5.44 3.81
N SER A 251 -24.47 4.55 2.83
CA SER A 251 -24.84 4.81 1.44
C SER A 251 -26.34 5.05 1.30
N ASP A 252 -27.18 4.17 1.85
CA ASP A 252 -28.65 4.31 1.90
C ASP A 252 -29.05 5.64 2.55
N THR A 253 -28.45 5.97 3.71
CA THR A 253 -28.72 7.24 4.41
C THR A 253 -28.35 8.46 3.57
N ARG A 254 -27.16 8.44 2.96
CA ARG A 254 -26.65 9.53 2.12
C ARG A 254 -27.53 9.74 0.90
N TRP A 255 -27.88 8.68 0.19
CA TRP A 255 -28.73 8.78 -1.00
C TRP A 255 -30.16 9.20 -0.65
N ASN A 256 -30.73 8.68 0.42
CA ASN A 256 -32.03 9.12 0.91
C ASN A 256 -32.05 10.62 1.24
N PHE A 257 -30.96 11.17 1.78
CA PHE A 257 -30.80 12.62 1.99
C PHE A 257 -30.66 13.38 0.66
N ILE A 258 -29.77 12.94 -0.23
CA ILE A 258 -29.50 13.58 -1.53
C ILE A 258 -30.80 13.71 -2.34
N ILE A 259 -31.62 12.66 -2.38
CA ILE A 259 -32.81 12.65 -3.23
C ILE A 259 -34.09 13.12 -2.51
N ALA A 260 -34.03 13.42 -1.21
CA ALA A 260 -35.21 13.68 -0.37
C ALA A 260 -36.14 14.77 -0.91
N ASN A 261 -35.55 15.80 -1.53
CA ASN A 261 -36.27 17.00 -1.97
C ASN A 261 -36.37 17.11 -3.49
N LEU A 262 -35.85 16.12 -4.23
CA LEU A 262 -36.01 16.10 -5.68
C LEU A 262 -37.48 15.81 -6.01
N LYS A 263 -37.97 16.36 -7.11
CA LYS A 263 -39.35 16.24 -7.55
C LYS A 263 -39.45 15.67 -8.96
N THR A 264 -38.43 15.90 -9.78
CA THR A 264 -38.46 15.59 -11.21
C THR A 264 -37.34 14.65 -11.61
N ARG A 265 -37.53 13.97 -12.74
CA ARG A 265 -36.51 13.17 -13.41
C ARG A 265 -35.29 14.00 -13.76
N GLN A 266 -35.48 15.22 -14.25
CA GLN A 266 -34.38 16.09 -14.64
C GLN A 266 -33.48 16.45 -13.45
N GLU A 267 -34.07 16.74 -12.29
CA GLU A 267 -33.33 16.98 -11.04
C GLU A 267 -32.57 15.74 -10.58
N LEU A 268 -33.16 14.54 -10.71
CA LEU A 268 -32.48 13.28 -10.44
C LEU A 268 -31.25 13.11 -11.34
N LEU A 269 -31.42 13.19 -12.67
CA LEU A 269 -30.32 13.02 -13.62
C LEU A 269 -29.21 14.07 -13.42
N ALA A 270 -29.58 15.34 -13.19
CA ALA A 270 -28.63 16.39 -12.87
C ALA A 270 -27.87 16.15 -11.55
N THR A 271 -28.53 15.50 -10.58
CA THR A 271 -27.90 15.09 -9.32
C THR A 271 -26.94 13.92 -9.55
N LEU A 272 -27.34 12.91 -10.32
CA LEU A 272 -26.47 11.77 -10.64
C LEU A 272 -25.15 12.21 -11.28
N ASN A 273 -25.18 13.21 -12.17
CA ASN A 273 -23.98 13.81 -12.79
C ASN A 273 -22.96 14.36 -11.78
N LYS A 274 -23.37 14.70 -10.55
CA LYS A 274 -22.48 15.22 -9.50
C LYS A 274 -21.84 14.14 -8.64
N TYR A 275 -22.44 12.95 -8.60
CA TYR A 275 -22.09 11.90 -7.64
C TYR A 275 -21.59 10.61 -8.28
N LEU A 276 -21.83 10.41 -9.58
CA LEU A 276 -21.37 9.25 -10.33
C LEU A 276 -20.12 9.58 -11.15
N SER A 277 -19.26 8.58 -11.36
CA SER A 277 -18.12 8.70 -12.29
C SER A 277 -18.60 8.77 -13.75
N GLU A 278 -17.75 9.26 -14.65
CA GLU A 278 -18.07 9.32 -16.08
C GLU A 278 -18.47 7.95 -16.66
N ASP A 279 -17.79 6.88 -16.23
CA ASP A 279 -18.09 5.53 -16.72
C ASP A 279 -19.43 5.01 -16.18
N GLN A 280 -19.80 5.34 -14.95
CA GLN A 280 -21.12 5.01 -14.41
C GLN A 280 -22.23 5.79 -15.12
N LEU A 281 -22.00 7.06 -15.45
CA LEU A 281 -22.97 7.87 -16.19
C LEU A 281 -23.19 7.35 -17.61
N LYS A 282 -22.13 6.90 -18.30
CA LYS A 282 -22.26 6.26 -19.62
C LYS A 282 -23.18 5.04 -19.56
N LEU A 283 -23.06 4.21 -18.52
CA LEU A 283 -23.95 3.06 -18.34
C LEU A 283 -25.41 3.48 -18.15
N VAL A 284 -25.68 4.50 -17.34
CA VAL A 284 -27.04 5.02 -17.11
C VAL A 284 -27.64 5.65 -18.38
N HIS A 285 -26.82 6.38 -19.16
CA HIS A 285 -27.25 7.04 -20.39
C HIS A 285 -27.37 6.08 -21.60
N ALA A 286 -26.74 4.91 -21.54
CA ALA A 286 -26.92 3.87 -22.55
C ALA A 286 -28.31 3.21 -22.47
N CYS A 287 -29.01 3.32 -21.34
CA CYS A 287 -30.37 2.84 -21.18
C CYS A 287 -31.39 3.82 -21.76
N GLU A 288 -32.52 3.28 -22.24
CA GLU A 288 -33.65 4.10 -22.67
C GLU A 288 -34.19 4.95 -21.51
N VAL A 289 -34.47 6.22 -21.78
CA VAL A 289 -34.85 7.19 -20.75
C VAL A 289 -36.20 6.84 -20.12
N GLY A 290 -36.24 6.74 -18.80
CA GLY A 290 -37.44 6.38 -18.03
C GLY A 290 -37.76 4.89 -18.00
N SER A 291 -36.93 4.04 -18.62
CA SER A 291 -37.15 2.60 -18.68
C SER A 291 -36.86 1.89 -17.35
N PRO A 292 -37.48 0.73 -17.08
CA PRO A 292 -37.12 -0.14 -15.95
C PRO A 292 -35.63 -0.54 -15.95
N GLN A 293 -35.03 -0.66 -17.15
CA GLN A 293 -33.62 -0.94 -17.34
C GLN A 293 -32.75 0.23 -16.85
N GLN A 294 -33.15 1.48 -17.13
CA GLN A 294 -32.47 2.65 -16.62
C GLN A 294 -32.56 2.73 -15.09
N LEU A 295 -33.73 2.45 -14.50
CA LEU A 295 -33.88 2.37 -13.04
C LEU A 295 -32.95 1.31 -12.44
N SER A 296 -32.94 0.11 -13.02
CA SER A 296 -32.07 -0.99 -12.56
C SER A 296 -30.60 -0.60 -12.64
N MET A 297 -30.19 0.11 -13.70
CA MET A 297 -28.83 0.62 -13.84
C MET A 297 -28.51 1.71 -12.81
N ILE A 298 -29.40 2.67 -12.59
CA ILE A 298 -29.25 3.69 -11.55
C ILE A 298 -29.07 3.03 -10.19
N LEU A 299 -29.94 2.08 -9.82
CA LEU A 299 -29.82 1.35 -8.56
C LEU A 299 -28.50 0.56 -8.49
N ALA A 300 -28.07 -0.11 -9.55
CA ALA A 300 -26.81 -0.85 -9.57
C ALA A 300 -25.58 0.05 -9.36
N VAL A 301 -25.55 1.25 -9.93
CA VAL A 301 -24.39 2.17 -9.78
C VAL A 301 -24.44 3.00 -8.50
N THR A 302 -25.62 3.19 -7.90
CA THR A 302 -25.81 3.97 -6.66
C THR A 302 -25.82 3.10 -5.40
N ASP A 303 -26.39 1.91 -5.45
CA ASP A 303 -26.47 0.94 -4.36
C ASP A 303 -25.36 -0.11 -4.46
N THR A 304 -24.11 0.36 -4.41
CA THR A 304 -22.91 -0.48 -4.53
C THR A 304 -22.79 -1.56 -3.44
N PHE A 305 -23.61 -1.49 -2.38
CA PHE A 305 -23.63 -2.42 -1.27
C PHE A 305 -24.88 -3.31 -1.23
N GLY A 306 -25.84 -3.14 -2.16
CA GLY A 306 -27.10 -3.88 -2.15
C GLY A 306 -27.94 -3.65 -0.88
N SER A 307 -27.87 -2.44 -0.33
CA SER A 307 -28.30 -2.05 1.01
C SER A 307 -29.44 -1.04 1.04
N PHE A 308 -29.87 -0.54 -0.13
CA PHE A 308 -30.96 0.41 -0.22
C PHE A 308 -32.26 -0.22 0.28
N THR A 309 -32.93 0.53 1.15
CA THR A 309 -34.27 0.18 1.62
C THR A 309 -35.28 0.22 0.48
N ASP A 310 -36.35 -0.57 0.59
CA ASP A 310 -37.42 -0.55 -0.42
C ASP A 310 -38.04 0.84 -0.57
N HIS A 311 -38.13 1.60 0.54
CA HIS A 311 -38.54 3.00 0.53
C HIS A 311 -37.65 3.89 -0.34
N LEU A 312 -36.33 3.72 -0.24
CA LEU A 312 -35.39 4.49 -1.07
C LEU A 312 -35.50 4.08 -2.55
N LYS A 313 -35.59 2.78 -2.83
CA LYS A 313 -35.80 2.28 -4.19
C LYS A 313 -37.09 2.84 -4.80
N GLU A 314 -38.19 2.87 -4.03
CA GLU A 314 -39.46 3.45 -4.46
C GLU A 314 -39.35 4.95 -4.77
N LYS A 315 -38.55 5.71 -4.00
CA LYS A 315 -38.28 7.12 -4.33
C LYS A 315 -37.55 7.28 -5.65
N PHE A 316 -36.53 6.46 -5.92
CA PHE A 316 -35.85 6.47 -7.22
C PHE A 316 -36.83 6.15 -8.36
N THR A 317 -37.70 5.16 -8.18
CA THR A 317 -38.75 4.81 -9.14
C THR A 317 -39.65 6.02 -9.42
N LYS A 318 -40.22 6.63 -8.37
CA LYS A 318 -41.13 7.78 -8.51
C LYS A 318 -40.46 8.97 -9.20
N LEU A 319 -39.20 9.28 -8.85
CA LEU A 319 -38.45 10.36 -9.48
C LEU A 319 -38.17 10.09 -10.96
N LEU A 320 -37.93 8.82 -11.32
CA LEU A 320 -37.71 8.45 -12.70
C LEU A 320 -39.01 8.47 -13.51
N GLU A 321 -40.14 8.09 -12.92
CA GLU A 321 -41.46 8.12 -13.56
C GLU A 321 -41.98 9.55 -13.74
N ASN A 322 -41.75 10.45 -12.77
CA ASN A 322 -42.18 11.84 -12.81
C ASN A 322 -41.36 12.67 -13.81
N ALA A 323 -41.93 12.86 -15.01
CA ALA A 323 -41.37 13.68 -16.10
C ALA A 323 -41.24 15.16 -15.72
#